data_AF-A0AAE9YQ47-F1
#
_entry.id   AF-A0AAE9YQ47-F1
#
_cell.length_a   1.000
_cell.length_b   1.000
_cell.length_c   1.000
_cell.angle_alpha   90.00
_cell.angle_beta   90.00
_cell.angle_gamma   90.00
#
_symmetry.space_group_name_H-M   'P 1'
#
loop_
_entity.id
_entity.type
_entity.pdbx_description
1 polymer ?
#
loop_
_entity_poly.entity_id
_entity_poly.type
_entity_poly.pdbx_seq_one_letter_code
_entity_poly.pdbx_strand_id
1 'polypeptide(L)'
;MFKFVMGDDLRRIRLNADRTMEEVADKLGVSRVTIGKWENGIGRPDVNQFLELYGFCGRNIKLIYEEIFSIRDEFQIRDEDDKTKRASKRKKGKKRAKSGDKQKQ
;
A
#
# COMPACT_ATOMS: atom_id res chain seq x y z
N MET A 1 -9.95 18.93 -8.14
CA MET A 1 -8.69 19.42 -7.57
C MET A 1 -8.28 18.46 -6.46
N PHE A 2 -7.21 17.69 -6.63
CA PHE A 2 -6.66 16.89 -5.52
C PHE A 2 -6.13 17.85 -4.44
N LYS A 3 -6.63 17.72 -3.21
CA LYS A 3 -6.12 18.50 -2.06
C LYS A 3 -4.95 17.72 -1.46
N PHE A 4 -3.79 18.36 -1.37
CA PHE A 4 -2.62 17.80 -0.69
C PHE A 4 -2.63 18.19 0.79
N VAL A 5 -2.12 17.29 1.63
CA VAL A 5 -1.84 17.59 3.04
C VAL A 5 -0.70 18.60 3.11
N MET A 6 -0.93 19.71 3.80
CA MET A 6 0.06 20.77 4.00
C MET A 6 0.74 20.62 5.37
N GLY A 7 1.86 21.32 5.57
CA GLY A 7 2.58 21.31 6.85
C GLY A 7 1.70 21.70 8.03
N ASP A 8 0.88 22.74 7.86
CA ASP A 8 -0.09 23.16 8.88
C ASP A 8 -1.10 22.06 9.24
N ASP A 9 -1.44 21.17 8.30
CA ASP A 9 -2.35 20.07 8.58
C ASP A 9 -1.68 19.03 9.48
N LEU A 10 -0.39 18.74 9.27
CA LEU A 10 0.40 17.88 10.17
C LEU A 10 0.42 18.46 11.58
N ARG A 11 0.64 19.77 11.71
CA ARG A 11 0.61 20.46 12.99
C ARG A 11 -0.76 20.35 13.67
N ARG A 12 -1.85 20.55 12.92
CA ARG A 12 -3.22 20.40 13.43
C ARG A 12 -3.52 18.97 13.88
N ILE A 13 -3.09 17.97 13.11
CA ILE A 13 -3.24 16.55 13.44
C ILE A 13 -2.55 16.24 14.77
N ARG A 14 -1.30 16.68 14.92
CA ARG A 14 -0.49 16.48 16.13
C ARG A 14 -1.08 17.18 17.34
N LEU A 15 -1.42 18.45 17.22
CA LEU A 15 -1.97 19.24 18.33
C LEU A 15 -3.33 18.72 18.78
N ASN A 16 -4.19 18.27 17.86
CA ASN A 16 -5.47 17.66 18.23
C ASN A 16 -5.32 16.30 18.91
N ALA A 17 -4.14 15.70 18.89
CA ALA A 17 -3.80 14.49 19.65
C ALA A 17 -3.03 14.79 20.95
N ASP A 18 -2.90 16.07 21.33
CA ASP A 18 -2.15 16.55 22.49
C ASP A 18 -0.68 16.06 22.52
N ARG A 19 -0.07 15.91 21.34
CA ARG A 19 1.32 15.47 21.20
C ARG A 19 2.27 16.63 20.97
N THR A 20 3.46 16.52 21.55
CA THR A 20 4.60 17.40 21.28
C THR A 20 5.33 16.98 20.00
N MET A 21 6.12 17.89 19.42
CA MET A 21 6.97 17.53 18.27
C MET A 21 8.01 16.46 18.64
N GLU A 22 8.48 16.44 19.90
CA GLU A 22 9.45 15.45 20.38
C GLU A 22 8.84 14.05 20.39
N GLU A 23 7.64 13.88 20.97
CA GLU A 23 6.97 12.58 21.01
C GLU A 23 6.70 12.00 19.60
N VAL A 24 6.33 12.84 18.65
CA VAL A 24 6.13 12.40 17.26
C VAL A 24 7.47 12.06 16.61
N ALA A 25 8.52 12.84 16.87
CA ALA A 25 9.85 12.59 16.34
C ALA A 25 10.42 11.25 16.84
N ASP A 26 10.31 11.00 18.15
CA ASP A 26 10.71 9.76 18.79
C ASP A 26 9.95 8.57 18.20
N LYS A 27 8.64 8.71 17.99
CA LYS A 27 7.82 7.65 17.39
C LYS A 27 8.26 7.30 15.96
N LEU A 28 8.62 8.31 15.17
CA LEU A 28 9.01 8.16 13.77
C LEU A 28 10.51 7.87 13.57
N GLY A 29 11.32 7.90 14.64
CA GLY A 29 12.77 7.73 14.56
C GLY A 29 13.46 8.88 13.79
N VAL A 30 12.94 10.10 13.89
CA VAL A 30 13.49 11.31 13.25
C VAL A 30 13.84 12.36 14.29
N SER A 31 14.53 13.43 13.89
CA SER A 31 14.77 14.56 14.80
C SER A 31 13.52 15.43 15.01
N ARG A 32 13.35 16.05 16.18
CA ARG A 32 12.29 17.06 16.42
C ARG A 32 12.37 18.25 15.45
N VAL A 33 13.56 18.59 14.97
CA VAL A 33 13.75 19.62 13.93
C VAL A 33 13.11 19.19 12.61
N THR A 34 13.18 17.90 12.27
CA THR A 34 12.53 17.34 11.07
C THR A 34 11.02 17.54 11.13
N ILE A 35 10.38 17.21 12.25
CA ILE A 35 8.93 17.46 12.46
C ILE A 35 8.61 18.95 12.30
N GLY A 36 9.40 19.82 12.93
CA GLY A 36 9.22 21.27 12.80
C GLY A 36 9.36 21.77 11.35
N LYS A 37 10.28 21.22 10.56
CA LYS A 37 10.41 21.57 9.13
C LYS A 37 9.18 21.16 8.35
N TRP A 38 8.70 19.93 8.52
CA TRP A 38 7.49 19.44 7.85
C TRP A 38 6.27 20.26 8.19
N GLU A 39 6.06 20.61 9.47
CA GLU A 39 4.94 21.43 9.92
C GLU A 39 4.97 22.85 9.34
N ASN A 40 6.16 23.39 9.06
CA ASN A 40 6.32 24.68 8.40
C ASN A 40 6.33 24.57 6.86
N GLY A 41 6.02 23.40 6.29
CA GLY A 41 6.00 23.17 4.85
C GLY A 41 7.39 23.07 4.20
N ILE A 42 8.45 22.99 5.00
CA ILE A 42 9.82 22.79 4.54
C ILE A 42 10.07 21.28 4.43
N GLY A 43 10.03 20.76 3.20
CA GLY A 43 10.04 19.33 2.95
C GLY A 43 8.71 18.65 3.36
N ARG A 44 8.64 17.33 3.23
CA ARG A 44 7.45 16.53 3.54
C ARG A 44 7.86 15.15 4.07
N PRO A 45 7.04 14.53 4.95
CA PRO A 45 7.20 13.11 5.25
C PRO A 45 6.93 12.27 4.00
N ASP A 46 7.59 11.13 3.90
CA ASP A 46 7.15 10.10 2.95
C ASP A 46 5.80 9.48 3.39
N VAL A 47 5.25 8.59 2.55
CA VAL A 47 3.94 7.98 2.80
C VAL A 47 3.92 7.15 4.07
N ASN A 48 4.99 6.41 4.39
CA ASN A 48 5.04 5.59 5.59
C ASN A 48 5.15 6.46 6.85
N GLN A 49 6.01 7.47 6.82
CA GLN A 49 6.17 8.45 7.89
C GLN A 49 4.85 9.20 8.15
N PHE A 50 4.14 9.58 7.10
CA PHE A 50 2.82 10.21 7.22
C PHE A 50 1.81 9.27 7.88
N LEU A 51 1.70 8.02 7.41
CA LEU A 51 0.76 7.04 7.97
C LEU A 51 1.07 6.73 9.44
N GLU A 52 2.35 6.61 9.81
CA GLU A 52 2.76 6.42 11.21
C GLU A 52 2.41 7.62 12.08
N LEU A 53 2.70 8.85 11.64
CA LEU A 53 2.31 10.07 12.35
C LEU A 53 0.79 10.13 12.52
N TYR A 54 0.05 9.89 11.44
CA TYR A 54 -1.41 9.97 11.42
C TYR A 54 -2.02 8.93 12.37
N GLY A 55 -1.57 7.67 12.30
CA GLY A 55 -1.99 6.61 13.21
C GLY A 55 -1.59 6.86 14.67
N PHE A 56 -0.36 7.33 14.92
CA PHE A 56 0.11 7.66 16.28
C PHE A 56 -0.67 8.80 16.91
N CYS A 57 -1.11 9.77 16.10
CA CYS A 57 -2.01 10.86 16.51
C CYS A 57 -3.48 10.41 16.63
N GLY A 58 -3.75 9.10 16.71
CA GLY A 58 -5.07 8.54 16.96
C GLY A 58 -6.03 8.64 15.78
N ARG A 59 -5.52 8.77 14.55
CA ARG A 59 -6.36 8.82 13.35
C ARG A 59 -6.55 7.43 12.76
N ASN A 60 -7.71 7.23 12.16
CA ASN A 60 -8.08 5.95 11.58
C ASN A 60 -7.52 5.82 10.16
N ILE A 61 -6.64 4.83 9.95
CA ILE A 61 -6.05 4.46 8.65
C ILE A 61 -6.65 3.18 8.06
N LYS A 62 -7.69 2.63 8.69
CA LYS A 62 -8.33 1.35 8.30
C LYS A 62 -8.81 1.36 6.86
N LEU A 63 -9.46 2.43 6.42
CA LEU A 63 -9.99 2.53 5.05
C LEU A 63 -8.90 2.37 3.99
N ILE A 64 -7.74 3.01 4.22
CA ILE A 64 -6.58 2.92 3.31
C ILE A 64 -6.07 1.49 3.27
N TYR A 65 -5.96 0.83 4.42
CA TYR A 65 -5.53 -0.56 4.47
C TYR A 65 -6.52 -1.50 3.79
N GLU A 66 -7.82 -1.37 4.07
CA GLU A 66 -8.87 -2.20 3.45
C GLU A 66 -8.86 -2.09 1.92
N GLU A 67 -8.66 -0.89 1.39
CA GLU A 67 -8.49 -0.67 -0.05
C GLU A 67 -7.24 -1.38 -0.60
N ILE A 68 -6.08 -1.19 0.04
CA ILE A 68 -4.83 -1.84 -0.38
C ILE A 68 -4.93 -3.37 -0.32
N PHE A 69 -5.53 -3.92 0.74
CA PHE A 69 -5.73 -5.36 0.89
C PHE A 69 -6.67 -5.90 -0.19
N SER A 70 -7.80 -5.23 -0.44
CA SER A 70 -8.75 -5.64 -1.48
C SER A 70 -8.08 -5.70 -2.86
N ILE A 71 -7.27 -4.70 -3.20
CA ILE A 71 -6.50 -4.71 -4.45
C ILE A 71 -5.54 -5.90 -4.49
N ARG A 72 -4.79 -6.17 -3.41
CA ARG A 72 -3.86 -7.32 -3.39
C ARG A 72 -4.59 -8.64 -3.61
N ASP A 73 -5.73 -8.82 -2.96
CA ASP A 73 -6.54 -10.03 -3.08
C ASP A 73 -7.05 -10.21 -4.52
N GLU A 74 -7.54 -9.14 -5.15
CA GLU A 74 -7.97 -9.14 -6.55
C GLU A 74 -6.83 -9.56 -7.51
N PHE A 75 -5.62 -9.03 -7.30
CA PHE A 75 -4.46 -9.39 -8.11
C PHE A 75 -4.04 -10.86 -7.90
N GLN A 76 -4.08 -11.36 -6.67
CA GLN A 76 -3.78 -12.77 -6.38
C GLN A 76 -4.75 -13.71 -7.08
N ILE A 77 -6.05 -13.42 -7.06
CA ILE A 77 -7.08 -14.21 -7.75
C ILE A 77 -6.80 -14.25 -9.25
N ARG A 78 -6.50 -13.09 -9.86
CA ARG A 78 -6.21 -12.99 -11.30
C ARG A 78 -4.99 -13.83 -11.69
N ASP A 79 -3.93 -13.80 -10.90
CA ASP A 79 -2.71 -14.54 -11.18
C ASP A 79 -2.93 -16.07 -11.07
N GLU A 80 -3.73 -16.52 -10.10
CA GLU A 80 -4.12 -17.92 -9.97
C GLU A 80 -5.01 -18.39 -11.14
N ASP A 81 -5.98 -17.58 -11.57
CA ASP A 81 -6.80 -17.85 -12.76
C ASP A 81 -5.96 -17.96 -14.03
N ASP A 82 -4.95 -17.09 -14.20
CA ASP A 82 -4.06 -17.15 -15.35
C ASP A 82 -3.15 -18.39 -15.33
N LYS A 83 -2.68 -18.81 -14.15
CA LYS A 83 -1.92 -20.07 -13.99
C LYS A 83 -2.78 -21.29 -14.34
N THR A 84 -4.02 -21.36 -13.86
CA THR A 84 -4.93 -22.49 -14.13
C THR A 84 -5.34 -22.56 -15.61
N LYS A 85 -5.60 -21.41 -16.25
CA LYS A 85 -5.86 -21.32 -17.70
C LYS A 85 -4.66 -21.75 -18.54
N ARG A 86 -3.44 -21.34 -18.16
CA ARG A 86 -2.20 -21.79 -18.84
C ARG A 86 -1.98 -23.30 -18.67
N ALA A 87 -2.18 -23.84 -17.46
CA ALA A 87 -2.03 -25.26 -17.17
C ALA A 87 -3.03 -26.13 -17.96
N SER A 88 -4.29 -25.71 -18.05
CA SER A 88 -5.34 -26.40 -18.81
C SER A 88 -5.09 -26.36 -20.32
N LYS A 89 -4.66 -25.22 -20.88
CA LYS A 89 -4.25 -25.10 -22.29
C LYS A 89 -3.08 -26.03 -22.63
N ARG A 90 -2.09 -26.13 -21.74
CA ARG A 90 -0.93 -27.03 -21.89
C ARG A 90 -1.33 -28.51 -21.84
N LYS A 91 -2.29 -28.89 -20.98
CA LYS A 91 -2.87 -30.25 -20.95
C LYS A 91 -3.66 -30.58 -22.22
N LYS A 92 -4.45 -29.64 -22.76
CA LYS A 92 -5.25 -29.81 -24.00
C LYS A 92 -4.35 -29.96 -25.23
N GLY A 93 -3.25 -29.22 -25.31
CA GLY A 93 -2.22 -29.36 -26.35
C GLY A 93 -1.52 -30.73 -26.33
N LYS A 94 -1.10 -31.21 -25.15
CA LYS A 94 -0.51 -32.56 -24.99
C LYS A 94 -1.48 -33.69 -25.38
N LYS A 95 -2.79 -33.56 -25.09
CA LYS A 95 -3.80 -34.56 -25.51
C LYS A 95 -3.98 -34.63 -27.03
N ARG A 96 -4.01 -33.48 -27.72
CA ARG A 96 -4.12 -33.43 -29.19
C ARG A 96 -2.90 -34.00 -29.92
N ALA A 97 -1.69 -33.73 -29.41
CA ALA A 97 -0.46 -34.29 -29.99
C ALA A 97 -0.39 -35.82 -29.88
N LYS A 98 -0.93 -36.41 -28.79
CA LYS A 98 -0.98 -37.87 -28.60
C LYS A 98 -2.08 -38.59 -29.40
N SER A 99 -3.14 -37.90 -29.85
CA SER A 99 -4.20 -38.55 -30.64
C SER A 99 -3.91 -38.56 -32.14
N GLY A 100 -3.16 -37.58 -32.66
CA GLY A 100 -2.76 -37.54 -34.06
C GLY A 100 -1.77 -38.65 -34.47
N ASP A 101 -1.02 -39.19 -33.50
CA ASP A 101 -0.02 -40.25 -33.73
C ASP A 101 -0.65 -41.66 -33.79
N LYS A 102 -1.92 -41.82 -33.40
CA LYS A 102 -2.65 -43.10 -33.41
C LYS A 102 -3.51 -43.34 -34.66
N GLN A 103 -3.57 -42.40 -35.61
CA GLN A 103 -4.38 -42.49 -36.84
C GLN A 103 -3.52 -42.71 -38.11
N LYS A 104 -2.23 -43.03 -37.97
CA LYS A 104 -1.28 -43.23 -39.07
C LYS A 104 -0.73 -44.66 -39.20
N GLN A 105 -1.40 -45.64 -38.61
CA GLN A 105 -1.14 -47.07 -38.84
C GLN A 105 -2.39 -47.72 -39.42
#